data_AF-A0A1L8ST12-F1
#
_entry.id   AF-A0A1L8ST12-F1
#
_cell.length_a   1.000
_cell.length_b   1.000
_cell.length_c   1.000
_cell.angle_alpha   90.00
_cell.angle_beta   90.00
_cell.angle_gamma   90.00
#
_symmetry.space_group_name_H-M   'P 1'
#
loop_
_entity.id
_entity.type
_entity.pdbx_description
1 polymer ?
#
loop_
_entity_poly.entity_id
_entity_poly.type
_entity_poly.pdbx_seq_one_letter_code
_entity_poly.pdbx_strand_id
1 'polypeptide(L)'
;MNLKRLRYYEGSFFLIGWLLIFLWGADFPPPIGFLWLLPLLLVLTVLQDRQLRFLARRIKRQPTFFKNFLFFLLGSFVLALLTASLQTASFAPRLIWILVVTSVGSLYGSLFLLINRWIIPKLP
;
A
#
# COMPACT_ATOMS: atom_id res chain seq x y z
N MET A 1 -23.20 -4.34 -1.31
CA MET A 1 -21.82 -4.80 -1.59
C MET A 1 -21.45 -5.85 -0.55
N ASN A 2 -20.75 -6.93 -0.88
CA ASN A 2 -20.32 -7.94 0.10
C ASN A 2 -18.80 -7.85 0.35
N LEU A 3 -18.30 -8.50 1.40
CA LEU A 3 -16.87 -8.47 1.76
C LEU A 3 -15.98 -9.00 0.62
N LYS A 4 -16.46 -9.99 -0.15
CA LYS A 4 -15.71 -10.52 -1.30
C LYS A 4 -15.48 -9.44 -2.37
N ARG A 5 -16.51 -8.69 -2.75
CA ARG A 5 -16.39 -7.58 -3.72
C ARG A 5 -15.52 -6.44 -3.20
N LEU A 6 -15.68 -6.07 -1.93
CA LEU A 6 -14.84 -5.04 -1.31
C LEU A 6 -13.36 -5.39 -1.40
N ARG A 7 -12.99 -6.66 -1.11
CA ARG A 7 -11.61 -7.14 -1.23
C ARG A 7 -11.06 -7.01 -2.65
N TYR A 8 -11.86 -7.31 -3.68
CA TYR A 8 -11.44 -7.11 -5.07
C TYR A 8 -11.20 -5.64 -5.38
N TYR A 9 -12.13 -4.75 -5.02
CA TYR A 9 -11.97 -3.31 -5.29
C TYR A 9 -10.75 -2.71 -4.57
N GLU A 10 -10.58 -3.03 -3.30
CA GLU A 10 -9.44 -2.58 -2.49
C GLU A 10 -8.11 -3.10 -3.04
N GLY A 11 -8.05 -4.39 -3.39
CA GLY A 11 -6.85 -4.98 -3.98
C GLY A 11 -6.50 -4.38 -5.34
N SER A 12 -7.50 -4.18 -6.22
CA SER A 12 -7.29 -3.53 -7.52
C SER A 12 -6.85 -2.08 -7.37
N PHE A 13 -7.49 -1.31 -6.49
CA PHE A 13 -7.13 0.08 -6.24
C PHE A 13 -5.72 0.21 -5.66
N PHE A 14 -5.35 -0.66 -4.71
CA PHE A 14 -4.01 -0.71 -4.16
C PHE A 14 -2.96 -1.02 -5.23
N LEU A 15 -3.18 -2.06 -6.02
CA LEU A 15 -2.24 -2.50 -7.05
C LEU A 15 -2.05 -1.43 -8.13
N ILE A 16 -3.15 -0.90 -8.68
CA ILE A 16 -3.12 0.13 -9.72
C ILE A 16 -2.49 1.42 -9.17
N GLY A 17 -2.89 1.84 -7.97
CA GLY A 17 -2.36 3.05 -7.33
C GLY A 17 -0.84 2.99 -7.17
N TRP A 18 -0.30 1.90 -6.64
CA TRP A 18 1.14 1.74 -6.52
C TRP A 18 1.85 1.63 -7.86
N LEU A 19 1.26 0.93 -8.83
CA LEU A 19 1.83 0.82 -10.16
C LEU A 19 1.98 2.20 -10.82
N LEU A 20 0.97 3.06 -10.70
CA LEU A 20 1.01 4.44 -11.22
C LEU A 20 2.09 5.28 -10.53
N ILE A 21 2.24 5.15 -9.22
CA ILE A 21 3.26 5.88 -8.45
C ILE A 21 4.67 5.44 -8.85
N PHE A 22 4.89 4.14 -9.00
CA PHE A 22 6.17 3.62 -9.46
C PHE A 22 6.46 4.01 -10.91
N LEU A 23 5.46 3.99 -11.79
CA LEU A 23 5.61 4.46 -13.17
C LEU A 23 5.97 5.94 -13.22
N TRP A 24 5.35 6.78 -12.38
CA TRP A 24 5.67 8.21 -12.32
C TRP A 24 7.10 8.46 -11.81
N GLY A 25 7.60 7.59 -10.94
CA GLY A 25 8.99 7.65 -10.45
C GLY A 25 10.03 7.01 -11.36
N ALA A 26 9.64 6.36 -12.45
CA ALA A 26 10.55 5.62 -13.32
C ALA A 26 11.00 6.43 -14.54
N ASP A 27 12.22 6.15 -15.01
CA ASP A 27 12.69 6.64 -16.31
C ASP A 27 11.85 6.01 -17.44
N PHE A 28 11.52 6.80 -18.47
CA PHE A 28 10.75 6.31 -19.61
C PHE A 28 11.64 6.08 -20.84
N PRO A 29 11.54 4.90 -21.50
CA PRO A 29 10.68 3.76 -21.17
C PRO A 29 11.14 3.00 -19.91
N PRO A 30 10.22 2.39 -19.12
CA PRO A 30 10.60 1.68 -17.90
C PRO A 30 11.61 0.57 -18.18
N PRO A 31 12.72 0.50 -17.43
CA PRO A 31 13.73 -0.54 -17.65
C PRO A 31 13.15 -1.92 -17.33
N ILE A 32 13.76 -2.99 -17.89
CA ILE A 32 13.34 -4.38 -17.64
C ILE A 32 13.29 -4.70 -16.13
N GLY A 33 14.16 -4.07 -15.34
CA GLY A 33 14.17 -4.18 -13.88
C GLY A 33 12.85 -3.77 -13.20
N PHE A 34 12.07 -2.90 -13.83
CA PHE A 34 10.74 -2.49 -13.37
C PHE A 34 9.77 -3.67 -13.26
N LEU A 35 9.93 -4.70 -14.10
CA LEU A 35 9.07 -5.90 -14.06
C LEU A 35 9.21 -6.66 -12.74
N TRP A 36 10.33 -6.53 -12.02
CA TRP A 36 10.51 -7.12 -10.68
C TRP A 36 9.65 -6.44 -9.62
N LEU A 37 9.11 -5.25 -9.88
CA LEU A 37 8.13 -4.61 -8.99
C LEU A 37 6.77 -5.30 -9.04
N LEU A 38 6.40 -5.94 -10.16
CA LEU A 38 5.11 -6.62 -10.29
C LEU A 38 4.91 -7.74 -9.26
N PRO A 39 5.82 -8.73 -9.10
CA PRO A 39 5.66 -9.75 -8.06
C PRO A 39 5.68 -9.14 -6.65
N LEU A 40 6.48 -8.10 -6.40
CA LEU A 40 6.50 -7.40 -5.12
C LEU A 40 5.13 -6.76 -4.82
N LEU A 41 4.52 -6.08 -5.79
CA LEU A 41 3.19 -5.50 -5.68
C LEU A 41 2.11 -6.55 -5.47
N LEU A 42 2.21 -7.70 -6.13
CA LEU A 42 1.28 -8.81 -5.91
C LEU A 42 1.37 -9.34 -4.47
N VAL A 43 2.58 -9.52 -3.93
CA VAL A 43 2.79 -9.91 -2.53
C VAL A 43 2.19 -8.88 -1.59
N LEU A 44 2.46 -7.59 -1.81
CA LEU A 44 1.90 -6.51 -0.99
C LEU A 44 0.37 -6.44 -1.06
N THR A 45 -0.21 -6.70 -2.23
CA THR A 45 -1.67 -6.76 -2.42
C THR A 45 -2.27 -7.92 -1.60
N VAL A 46 -1.62 -9.08 -1.56
CA VAL A 46 -2.04 -10.20 -0.71
C VAL A 46 -1.93 -9.85 0.78
N LEU A 47 -0.87 -9.16 1.20
CA LEU A 47 -0.70 -8.70 2.57
C LEU A 47 -1.77 -7.66 2.96
N GLN A 48 -2.07 -6.72 2.07
CA GLN A 48 -3.14 -5.74 2.26
C GLN A 48 -4.52 -6.41 2.36
N ASP A 49 -4.80 -7.44 1.56
CA ASP A 49 -6.04 -8.22 1.65
C ASP A 49 -6.15 -9.00 2.99
N ARG A 50 -5.03 -9.53 3.50
CA ARG A 50 -4.98 -10.13 4.85
C ARG A 50 -5.27 -9.08 5.92
N GLN A 51 -4.71 -7.89 5.78
CA GLN A 51 -4.96 -6.76 6.68
C GLN A 51 -6.44 -6.32 6.64
N LEU A 52 -7.06 -6.27 5.47
CA LEU A 52 -8.50 -5.98 5.33
C LEU A 52 -9.37 -7.01 6.05
N ARG A 53 -9.05 -8.30 5.94
CA ARG A 53 -9.76 -9.37 6.67
C ARG A 53 -9.59 -9.24 8.18
N PHE A 54 -8.38 -8.93 8.64
CA PHE A 54 -8.11 -8.66 10.05
C PHE A 54 -8.93 -7.46 10.54
N LEU A 55 -8.92 -6.37 9.76
CA LEU A 55 -9.65 -5.15 10.06
C LEU A 55 -11.16 -5.41 10.14
N ALA A 56 -11.73 -6.10 9.16
CA ALA A 56 -13.16 -6.41 9.12
C ALA A 56 -13.68 -7.14 10.38
N ARG A 57 -12.86 -8.01 10.97
CA ARG A 57 -13.21 -8.74 12.20
C ARG A 57 -13.14 -7.86 13.46
N ARG A 58 -12.30 -6.82 13.46
CA ARG A 58 -11.96 -6.05 14.67
C ARG A 58 -12.52 -4.63 14.70
N ILE A 59 -12.92 -4.09 13.55
CA ILE A 59 -13.30 -2.68 13.40
C ILE A 59 -14.52 -2.27 14.26
N LYS A 60 -15.42 -3.22 14.56
CA LYS A 60 -16.58 -2.99 15.44
C LYS A 60 -16.26 -3.09 16.95
N ARG A 61 -15.12 -3.69 17.32
CA ARG A 61 -14.84 -4.10 18.70
C ARG A 61 -13.67 -3.38 19.36
N GLN A 62 -12.70 -2.90 18.58
CA GLN A 62 -11.45 -2.35 19.13
C GLN A 62 -10.95 -1.16 18.31
N PRO A 63 -10.26 -0.19 18.96
CA PRO A 63 -9.53 0.84 18.24
C PRO A 63 -8.42 0.17 17.42
N THR A 64 -8.53 0.26 16.10
CA THR A 64 -7.61 -0.38 15.13
C THR A 64 -6.70 0.62 14.43
N PHE A 65 -6.82 1.92 14.75
CA PHE A 65 -6.08 3.01 14.09
C PHE A 65 -4.57 2.82 14.17
N PHE A 66 -4.00 2.76 15.37
CA PHE A 66 -2.56 2.68 15.55
C PHE A 66 -1.95 1.43 14.89
N LYS A 67 -2.59 0.26 15.05
CA LYS A 67 -2.13 -0.99 14.44
C LYS A 67 -2.16 -0.94 12.91
N ASN A 68 -3.22 -0.36 12.34
CA ASN A 68 -3.33 -0.20 10.90
C ASN A 68 -2.30 0.80 10.38
N PHE A 69 -2.20 1.97 11.02
CA PHE A 69 -1.21 2.98 10.67
C PHE A 69 0.21 2.41 10.70
N LEU A 70 0.58 1.70 11.77
CA LEU A 70 1.91 1.09 11.90
C LEU A 70 2.16 0.01 10.83
N PHE A 71 1.14 -0.80 10.48
CA PHE A 71 1.26 -1.78 9.40
C PHE A 71 1.59 -1.11 8.06
N PHE A 72 0.87 -0.05 7.70
CA PHE A 72 1.12 0.67 6.44
C PHE A 72 2.40 1.51 6.49
N LEU A 73 2.73 2.13 7.62
CA LEU A 73 3.98 2.86 7.81
C LEU A 73 5.20 1.95 7.63
N LEU A 74 5.25 0.82 8.36
CA LEU A 74 6.36 -0.12 8.27
C LEU A 74 6.41 -0.80 6.90
N GLY A 75 5.27 -1.22 6.37
CA GLY A 75 5.20 -1.86 5.05
C GLY A 75 5.67 -0.92 3.93
N SER A 76 5.24 0.34 3.96
CA SER A 76 5.68 1.35 2.99
C SER A 76 7.13 1.77 3.19
N PHE A 77 7.61 1.86 4.43
CA PHE A 77 9.03 2.12 4.70
C PHE A 77 9.93 1.00 4.17
N VAL A 78 9.57 -0.27 4.40
CA VAL A 78 10.31 -1.41 3.85
C VAL A 78 10.28 -1.40 2.32
N LEU A 79 9.12 -1.16 1.71
CA LEU A 79 8.99 -1.00 0.25
C LEU A 79 9.87 0.13 -0.27
N ALA A 80 9.92 1.24 0.45
CA ALA A 80 10.72 2.40 0.10
C ALA A 80 12.22 2.09 0.13
N LEU A 81 12.68 1.37 1.15
CA LEU A 81 14.08 0.91 1.24
C LEU A 81 14.43 -0.06 0.11
N LEU A 82 13.56 -1.03 -0.17
CA LEU A 82 13.76 -2.01 -1.24
C LEU A 82 13.81 -1.37 -2.62
N THR A 83 13.02 -0.32 -2.85
CA THR A 83 12.99 0.37 -4.14
C THR A 83 14.10 1.43 -4.25
N ALA A 84 14.49 2.08 -3.15
CA ALA A 84 15.61 3.02 -3.10
C ALA A 84 16.96 2.32 -3.32
N SER A 85 17.12 1.07 -2.88
CA SER A 85 18.36 0.30 -3.10
C SER A 85 18.58 -0.09 -4.57
N LEU A 86 17.54 -0.06 -5.38
CA LEU A 86 17.60 -0.30 -6.82
C LEU A 86 17.93 0.96 -7.62
N GLN A 87 17.88 2.14 -7.00
CA GLN A 87 18.22 3.41 -7.65
C GLN A 87 19.73 3.64 -7.68
N THR A 88 20.23 4.06 -8.83
CA THR A 88 21.62 4.53 -9.02
C THR A 88 21.84 5.98 -8.55
N ALA A 89 20.79 6.63 -8.04
CA ALA A 89 20.80 8.03 -7.66
C ALA A 89 21.71 8.33 -6.44
N SER A 90 22.07 9.61 -6.27
CA SER A 90 22.81 10.08 -5.09
C SER A 90 21.98 9.98 -3.80
N PHE A 91 22.55 10.35 -2.65
CA PHE A 91 21.88 10.18 -1.35
C PHE A 91 20.57 10.99 -1.24
N ALA A 92 20.58 12.26 -1.66
CA ALA A 92 19.42 13.14 -1.48
C ALA A 92 18.16 12.68 -2.26
N PRO A 93 18.23 12.31 -3.55
CA PRO A 93 17.07 11.77 -4.27
C PRO A 93 16.54 10.47 -3.66
N ARG A 94 17.42 9.58 -3.19
CA ARG A 94 17.01 8.36 -2.49
C ARG A 94 16.27 8.66 -1.18
N LEU A 95 16.73 9.64 -0.43
CA LEU A 95 16.06 10.07 0.80
C LEU A 95 14.67 10.66 0.50
N ILE A 96 14.56 11.51 -0.52
CA ILE A 96 13.27 12.07 -0.96
C ILE A 96 12.32 10.93 -1.36
N TRP A 97 12.80 9.96 -2.14
CA TRP A 97 12.01 8.78 -2.51
C TRP A 97 11.50 8.02 -1.29
N ILE A 98 12.37 7.79 -0.30
CA ILE A 98 11.99 7.09 0.93
C ILE A 98 10.88 7.85 1.66
N LEU A 99 11.04 9.17 1.81
CA LEU A 99 10.05 10.02 2.46
C LEU A 99 8.70 10.01 1.70
N VAL A 100 8.73 10.11 0.37
CA VAL A 100 7.52 10.12 -0.47
C VAL A 100 6.78 8.79 -0.35
N VAL A 101 7.45 7.67 -0.61
CA VAL A 101 6.82 6.33 -0.58
C VAL A 101 6.26 6.03 0.81
N THR A 102 7.01 6.34 1.87
CA THR A 102 6.57 6.12 3.25
C THR A 102 5.37 7.00 3.62
N SER A 103 5.39 8.28 3.23
CA SER A 103 4.30 9.22 3.51
C SER A 103 3.03 8.83 2.76
N VAL A 104 3.14 8.55 1.46
CA VAL A 104 2.03 8.09 0.62
C VAL A 104 1.43 6.80 1.18
N GLY A 105 2.25 5.81 1.52
CA GLY A 105 1.77 4.55 2.07
C GLY A 105 1.05 4.73 3.41
N SER A 106 1.55 5.60 4.28
CA SER A 106 0.94 5.93 5.58
C SER A 106 -0.38 6.70 5.43
N LEU A 107 -0.44 7.64 4.48
CA LEU A 107 -1.66 8.36 4.11
C LEU A 107 -2.71 7.41 3.53
N TYR A 108 -2.29 6.54 2.60
CA TYR A 108 -3.14 5.48 2.06
C TYR A 108 -3.69 4.60 3.18
N GLY A 109 -2.84 4.14 4.10
CA GLY A 109 -3.27 3.32 5.23
C GLY A 109 -4.31 4.00 6.12
N SER A 110 -4.16 5.30 6.34
CA SER A 110 -5.12 6.12 7.11
C SER A 110 -6.47 6.22 6.39
N LEU A 111 -6.45 6.54 5.09
CA LEU A 111 -7.66 6.60 4.26
C LEU A 111 -8.33 5.22 4.14
N PHE A 112 -7.55 4.17 3.94
CA PHE A 112 -7.98 2.79 3.88
C PHE A 112 -8.79 2.43 5.13
N LEU A 113 -8.28 2.74 6.31
CA LEU A 113 -9.02 2.50 7.55
C LEU A 113 -10.30 3.32 7.65
N LEU A 114 -10.22 4.63 7.37
CA LEU A 114 -11.38 5.51 7.45
C LEU A 114 -12.50 5.00 6.55
N ILE A 115 -12.23 4.82 5.25
CA ILE A 115 -13.19 4.35 4.26
C ILE A 115 -13.77 2.98 4.68
N ASN A 116 -12.92 2.03 5.07
CA ASN A 116 -13.38 0.71 5.48
C ASN A 116 -14.18 0.72 6.79
N ARG A 117 -13.94 1.69 7.68
CA ARG A 117 -14.76 1.91 8.88
C ARG A 117 -16.19 2.34 8.56
N TRP A 118 -16.39 3.07 7.48
CA TRP A 118 -17.72 3.48 7.02
C TRP A 118 -18.44 2.37 6.24
N ILE A 119 -17.70 1.57 5.47
CA ILE A 119 -18.26 0.56 4.57
C ILE A 119 -18.54 -0.75 5.29
N ILE A 120 -17.56 -1.29 6.04
CA ILE A 120 -17.65 -2.64 6.62
C ILE A 120 -18.88 -2.86 7.51
N PRO A 121 -19.29 -1.90 8.36
CA PRO A 121 -20.49 -2.07 9.18
C PRO A 121 -21.79 -2.21 8.39
N LYS A 122 -21.83 -1.73 7.14
CA LYS A 122 -22.99 -1.73 6.25
C LYS A 122 -23.00 -2.93 5.29
N LEU A 123 -22.00 -3.81 5.36
CA LEU A 123 -21.98 -5.02 4.57
C LEU A 123 -23.00 -6.03 5.14
N PRO A 124 -23.77 -6.71 4.27
CA PRO A 124 -24.64 -7.82 4.65
C PRO A 124 -23.83 -9.07 5.03
#